data_AF-A0A9N6WVH4-F1
#
_entry.id   AF-A0A9N6WVH4-F1
#
_cell.length_a   1.000
_cell.length_b   1.000
_cell.length_c   1.000
_cell.angle_alpha   90.00
_cell.angle_beta   90.00
_cell.angle_gamma   90.00
#
_symmetry.space_group_name_H-M   'P 1'
#
loop_
_entity.id
_entity.type
_entity.pdbx_description
1 polymer ?
#
loop_
_entity_poly.entity_id
_entity_poly.type
_entity_poly.pdbx_seq_one_letter_code
_entity_poly.pdbx_strand_id
1 'polypeptide(L)'
;LDSIDVELYKRLVLPGVLEQIVSCRDAVAQEYLMECIIQVFPDECHLETLNTFLKACAELHSEVRVHTVLIALVERLAAYGQRQRQAGNPPIPDVVALQISLINLAFRCYPDQLELVNKVLESSLEALHRLKSDKIDSNSILGKELIRLLKMPVCNYNDVLMLLKLPHFASLMAKLDFNGRKTMAILVATNALENETCIRSQSQVDDILGLISALTVDQEDQPIGGGPDAEEIAEEQNMVARLIHLFQSEENDPDQQYRILTSARKHLGSGGIRRLPHTIPPLIFEGFQLANRYYKIREEDEMWEKKCEKIFIYCHQCISALVKLELAELPVRLFLQAALAVSHVTFANSETMAYEFVSQAFTLYEEEIADSKAQYSALTLFAGTLEKLNNFSQENSTPLRSKCALLASALLRKPDQCRALILVTHMFWSSTTKELEGKPMRDGKKVSECLRKAVKVASECIDFGVQAQLLIELINCYSFYFDQGNEFVKITHINELIAKVKQELLPQLEAGDEKDSVERHATATIERLRFKRDNPQTDSPSYQDLII
;
A
#
# COMPACT_ATOMS: atom_id res chain seq x y z
N LEU A 1 -58.08 9.11 30.21
CA LEU A 1 -56.96 8.55 29.43
C LEU A 1 -56.76 7.06 29.74
N ASP A 2 -57.12 6.60 30.94
CA ASP A 2 -57.02 5.20 31.42
C ASP A 2 -57.88 4.15 30.65
N SER A 3 -58.62 4.56 29.63
CA SER A 3 -59.46 3.71 28.78
C SER A 3 -59.07 3.76 27.30
N ILE A 4 -57.96 4.41 26.94
CA ILE A 4 -57.42 4.39 25.58
C ILE A 4 -56.49 3.19 25.45
N ASP A 5 -56.93 2.18 24.70
CA ASP A 5 -56.09 1.05 24.31
C ASP A 5 -55.03 1.49 23.29
N VAL A 6 -53.86 0.84 23.31
CA VAL A 6 -52.72 1.13 22.43
C VAL A 6 -53.12 1.03 20.96
N GLU A 7 -54.00 0.09 20.61
CA GLU A 7 -54.49 -0.07 19.23
C GLU A 7 -55.38 1.11 18.79
N LEU A 8 -56.20 1.65 19.69
CA LEU A 8 -57.02 2.84 19.44
C LEU A 8 -56.14 4.09 19.30
N TYR A 9 -55.12 4.20 20.17
CA TYR A 9 -54.16 5.29 20.11
C TYR A 9 -53.40 5.32 18.78
N LYS A 10 -52.88 4.16 18.36
CA LYS A 10 -52.10 3.99 17.12
C LYS A 10 -52.91 4.27 15.86
N ARG A 11 -54.19 3.86 15.82
CA ARG A 11 -55.01 3.96 14.60
C ARG A 11 -55.71 5.31 14.44
N LEU A 12 -56.15 5.93 15.54
CA LEU A 12 -57.05 7.08 15.47
C LEU A 12 -56.53 8.30 16.21
N VAL A 13 -56.08 8.14 17.45
CA VAL A 13 -55.76 9.29 18.31
C VAL A 13 -54.47 9.97 17.84
N LEU A 14 -53.36 9.23 17.76
CA LEU A 14 -52.08 9.84 17.42
C LEU A 14 -52.06 10.41 15.99
N PRO A 15 -52.51 9.70 14.94
CA PRO A 15 -52.52 10.26 13.59
C PRO A 15 -53.36 11.55 13.51
N GLY A 16 -54.54 11.57 14.15
CA GLY A 16 -55.40 12.75 14.15
C GLY A 16 -54.78 13.94 14.88
N VAL A 17 -54.12 13.71 16.02
CA VAL A 17 -53.43 14.80 16.75
C VAL A 17 -52.21 15.29 15.97
N LEU A 18 -51.40 14.40 15.39
CA LEU A 18 -50.22 14.78 14.61
C LEU A 18 -50.60 15.56 13.34
N GLU A 19 -51.67 15.17 12.66
CA GLU A 19 -52.18 15.92 11.50
C GLU A 19 -52.56 17.35 11.89
N GLN A 20 -53.22 17.54 13.04
CA GLN A 20 -53.56 18.87 13.54
C GLN A 20 -52.31 19.69 13.90
N ILE A 21 -51.32 19.07 14.56
CA ILE A 21 -50.05 19.73 14.90
C ILE A 21 -49.30 20.14 13.64
N VAL A 22 -49.13 19.26 12.66
CA VAL A 22 -48.48 19.58 11.39
C VAL A 22 -49.24 20.69 10.65
N SER A 23 -50.57 20.67 10.70
CA SER A 23 -51.42 21.67 10.03
C SER A 23 -51.41 23.06 10.69
N CYS A 24 -51.05 23.19 11.97
CA CYS A 24 -51.15 24.47 12.69
C CYS A 24 -50.08 25.48 12.29
N ARG A 25 -48.96 25.03 11.68
CA ARG A 25 -47.87 25.84 11.11
C ARG A 25 -47.27 26.93 12.02
N ASP A 26 -47.48 26.84 13.33
CA ASP A 26 -46.87 27.72 14.33
C ASP A 26 -45.74 26.97 15.02
N ALA A 27 -44.50 27.49 14.91
CA ALA A 27 -43.32 26.81 15.41
C ALA A 27 -43.33 26.60 16.94
N VAL A 28 -43.83 27.58 17.70
CA VAL A 28 -43.86 27.50 19.17
C VAL A 28 -44.94 26.53 19.61
N ALA A 29 -46.12 26.59 18.98
CA ALA A 29 -47.21 25.67 19.28
C ALA A 29 -46.85 24.23 18.90
N GLN A 30 -46.21 24.01 17.74
CA GLN A 30 -45.76 22.69 17.32
C GLN A 30 -44.73 22.10 18.29
N GLU A 31 -43.72 22.88 18.69
CA GLU A 31 -42.71 22.43 19.66
C GLU A 31 -43.39 22.00 20.98
N TYR A 32 -44.23 22.87 21.54
CA TYR A 32 -44.91 22.61 22.81
C TYR A 32 -45.88 21.43 22.73
N LEU A 33 -46.67 21.31 21.65
CA LEU A 33 -47.65 20.23 21.51
C LEU A 33 -46.98 18.87 21.30
N MET A 34 -45.86 18.83 20.58
CA MET A 34 -45.08 17.60 20.42
C MET A 34 -44.46 17.15 21.75
N GLU A 35 -43.95 18.09 22.55
CA GLU A 35 -43.51 17.79 23.92
C GLU A 35 -44.68 17.34 24.81
N CYS A 36 -45.86 17.95 24.67
CA CYS A 36 -47.05 17.53 25.41
C CYS A 36 -47.46 16.10 25.06
N ILE A 37 -47.40 15.70 23.78
CA ILE A 37 -47.65 14.30 23.40
C ILE A 37 -46.69 13.38 24.15
N ILE A 38 -45.39 13.71 24.13
CA ILE A 38 -44.37 12.95 24.85
C ILE A 38 -44.68 12.93 26.33
N GLN A 39 -45.08 14.03 26.95
CA GLN A 39 -45.29 14.11 28.39
C GLN A 39 -46.56 13.40 28.87
N VAL A 40 -47.65 13.46 28.09
CA VAL A 40 -49.00 13.07 28.51
C VAL A 40 -49.30 11.60 28.22
N PHE A 41 -48.81 11.04 27.11
CA PHE A 41 -49.20 9.68 26.71
C PHE A 41 -48.31 8.60 27.35
N PRO A 42 -48.86 7.40 27.62
CA PRO A 42 -48.08 6.31 28.20
C PRO A 42 -46.91 5.87 27.34
N ASP A 43 -45.90 5.30 27.97
CA ASP A 43 -44.65 4.92 27.32
C ASP A 43 -44.85 3.79 26.29
N GLU A 44 -45.78 2.84 26.54
CA GLU A 44 -46.17 1.78 25.60
C GLU A 44 -46.72 2.33 24.28
N CYS A 45 -47.47 3.42 24.36
CA CYS A 45 -48.03 4.10 23.21
C CYS A 45 -46.93 4.69 22.33
N HIS A 46 -45.88 5.28 22.93
CA HIS A 46 -44.74 5.83 22.21
C HIS A 46 -43.90 4.76 21.51
N LEU A 47 -43.69 3.60 22.14
CA LEU A 47 -42.94 2.50 21.54
C LEU A 47 -43.63 1.95 20.27
N GLU A 48 -44.94 1.72 20.33
CA GLU A 48 -45.72 1.16 19.22
C GLU A 48 -45.99 2.14 18.08
N THR A 49 -45.81 3.43 18.33
CA THR A 49 -46.11 4.50 17.38
C THR A 49 -44.91 5.38 17.04
N LEU A 50 -43.71 4.98 17.47
CA LEU A 50 -42.47 5.74 17.29
C LEU A 50 -42.29 6.16 15.83
N ASN A 51 -42.42 5.22 14.89
CA ASN A 51 -42.28 5.51 13.47
C ASN A 51 -43.28 6.57 12.95
N THR A 52 -44.51 6.58 13.48
CA THR A 52 -45.54 7.56 13.07
C THR A 52 -45.25 8.93 13.66
N PHE A 53 -44.86 8.98 14.95
CA PHE A 53 -44.46 10.21 15.62
C PHE A 53 -43.23 10.84 14.95
N LEU A 54 -42.22 10.02 14.64
CA LEU A 54 -40.99 10.46 13.99
C LEU A 54 -41.19 10.94 12.56
N LYS A 55 -42.13 10.35 11.82
CA LYS A 55 -42.53 10.87 10.50
C LYS A 55 -43.15 12.26 10.60
N ALA A 56 -44.05 12.47 11.57
CA ALA A 56 -44.63 13.78 11.79
C ALA A 56 -43.59 14.82 12.23
N CYS A 57 -42.57 14.44 13.01
CA CYS A 57 -41.44 15.32 13.34
C CYS A 57 -40.73 15.87 12.08
N ALA A 58 -40.65 15.07 11.00
CA ALA A 58 -40.05 15.49 9.74
C ALA A 58 -40.95 16.42 8.91
N GLU A 59 -42.23 16.52 9.25
CA GLU A 59 -43.23 17.36 8.57
C GLU A 59 -43.52 18.67 9.32
N LEU A 60 -42.86 18.91 10.46
CA LEU A 60 -42.99 20.14 11.24
C LEU A 60 -42.41 21.35 10.52
N HIS A 61 -42.81 22.55 10.97
CA HIS A 61 -42.29 23.81 10.48
C HIS A 61 -40.77 23.91 10.71
N SER A 62 -40.04 24.49 9.75
CA SER A 62 -38.56 24.52 9.75
C SER A 62 -37.94 25.27 10.93
N GLU A 63 -38.70 26.14 11.59
CA GLU A 63 -38.25 26.89 12.78
C GLU A 63 -38.48 26.14 14.10
N VAL A 64 -39.15 24.98 14.08
CA VAL A 64 -39.35 24.16 15.28
C VAL A 64 -38.00 23.58 15.70
N ARG A 65 -37.68 23.69 16.99
CA ARG A 65 -36.52 23.02 17.58
C ARG A 65 -36.80 21.54 17.81
N VAL A 66 -36.94 20.79 16.71
CA VAL A 66 -37.26 19.36 16.77
C VAL A 66 -36.21 18.60 17.60
N HIS A 67 -34.97 19.07 17.69
CA HIS A 67 -33.95 18.49 18.57
C HIS A 67 -34.39 18.44 20.04
N THR A 68 -35.06 19.48 20.54
CA THR A 68 -35.55 19.54 21.94
C THR A 68 -36.66 18.51 22.16
N VAL A 69 -37.59 18.40 21.21
CA VAL A 69 -38.64 17.37 21.19
C VAL A 69 -38.03 15.96 21.18
N LEU A 70 -36.99 15.73 20.37
CA LEU A 70 -36.32 14.43 20.29
C LEU A 70 -35.54 14.10 21.56
N ILE A 71 -34.86 15.07 22.17
CA ILE A 71 -34.22 14.89 23.47
C ILE A 71 -35.25 14.50 24.52
N ALA A 72 -36.40 15.20 24.59
CA ALA A 72 -37.48 14.87 25.53
C ALA A 72 -38.02 13.44 25.31
N LEU A 73 -38.18 13.02 24.05
CA LEU A 73 -38.60 11.66 23.71
C LEU A 73 -37.55 10.63 24.14
N VAL A 74 -36.27 10.90 23.89
CA VAL A 74 -35.15 10.03 24.27
C VAL A 74 -35.06 9.90 25.79
N GLU A 75 -35.12 11.02 26.52
CA GLU A 75 -35.11 11.04 27.97
C GLU A 75 -36.30 10.27 28.54
N ARG A 76 -37.50 10.43 27.97
CA ARG A 76 -38.68 9.68 28.40
C ARG A 76 -38.54 8.19 28.14
N LEU A 77 -38.10 7.77 26.95
CA LEU A 77 -37.92 6.35 26.63
C LEU A 77 -36.76 5.74 27.43
N ALA A 78 -35.69 6.49 27.69
CA ALA A 78 -34.61 6.08 28.58
C ALA A 78 -35.11 5.93 30.03
N ALA A 79 -35.95 6.85 30.51
CA ALA A 79 -36.59 6.78 31.83
C ALA A 79 -37.63 5.64 31.92
N TYR A 80 -38.36 5.35 30.84
CA TYR A 80 -39.22 4.18 30.76
C TYR A 80 -38.41 2.88 30.80
N GLY A 81 -37.34 2.80 30.02
CA GLY A 81 -36.38 1.71 30.12
C GLY A 81 -35.80 1.59 31.54
N GLN A 82 -35.58 2.70 32.25
CA GLN A 82 -35.21 2.71 33.67
C GLN A 82 -36.33 2.25 34.62
N ARG A 83 -37.60 2.55 34.33
CA ARG A 83 -38.75 2.13 35.13
C ARG A 83 -39.10 0.66 34.91
N GLN A 84 -39.05 0.16 33.68
CA GLN A 84 -39.15 -1.26 33.37
C GLN A 84 -38.04 -2.08 34.04
N ARG A 85 -36.84 -1.52 34.30
CA ARG A 85 -35.78 -2.19 35.09
C ARG A 85 -36.20 -2.56 36.52
N GLN A 86 -37.21 -1.90 37.12
CA GLN A 86 -37.75 -2.29 38.42
C GLN A 86 -38.77 -3.45 38.32
N ALA A 87 -39.29 -3.73 37.12
CA ALA A 87 -40.25 -4.82 36.84
C ALA A 87 -39.65 -6.01 36.05
N GLY A 88 -38.44 -5.86 35.50
CA GLY A 88 -37.74 -6.89 34.72
C GLY A 88 -36.90 -6.23 33.63
N ASN A 89 -35.59 -6.51 33.61
CA ASN A 89 -34.64 -5.87 32.72
C ASN A 89 -35.01 -6.13 31.24
N PRO A 90 -35.30 -5.13 30.39
CA PRO A 90 -35.48 -5.37 28.95
C PRO A 90 -34.15 -5.91 28.37
N PRO A 91 -34.19 -6.84 27.40
CA PRO A 91 -32.98 -7.34 26.76
C PRO A 91 -32.16 -6.19 26.18
N ILE A 92 -30.85 -6.16 26.48
CA ILE A 92 -29.93 -5.13 25.98
C ILE A 92 -29.95 -4.99 24.44
N PRO A 93 -30.12 -6.06 23.64
CA PRO A 93 -30.32 -5.93 22.19
C PRO A 93 -31.46 -4.98 21.80
N ASP A 94 -32.58 -5.00 22.53
CA ASP A 94 -33.75 -4.16 22.22
C ASP A 94 -33.48 -2.69 22.51
N VAL A 95 -32.68 -2.41 23.56
CA VAL A 95 -32.20 -1.06 23.89
C VAL A 95 -31.29 -0.53 22.78
N VAL A 96 -30.36 -1.36 22.28
CA VAL A 96 -29.48 -0.99 21.16
C VAL A 96 -30.28 -0.78 19.87
N ALA A 97 -31.28 -1.63 19.59
CA ALA A 97 -32.14 -1.47 18.42
C ALA A 97 -32.96 -0.15 18.45
N LEU A 98 -33.44 0.25 19.62
CA LEU A 98 -34.08 1.56 19.81
C LEU A 98 -33.08 2.69 19.55
N GLN A 99 -31.86 2.59 20.07
CA GLN A 99 -30.79 3.56 19.85
C GLN A 99 -30.40 3.70 18.36
N ILE A 100 -30.42 2.62 17.58
CA ILE A 100 -30.22 2.69 16.13
C ILE A 100 -31.32 3.51 15.45
N SER A 101 -32.57 3.32 15.86
CA SER A 101 -33.70 4.08 15.32
C SER A 101 -33.56 5.58 15.62
N LEU A 102 -33.06 5.90 16.83
CA LEU A 102 -32.78 7.27 17.24
C LEU A 102 -31.62 7.90 16.46
N ILE A 103 -30.51 7.17 16.24
CA ILE A 103 -29.40 7.66 15.40
C ILE A 103 -29.84 7.88 13.96
N ASN A 104 -30.63 6.97 13.39
CA ASN A 104 -31.11 7.11 12.01
C ASN A 104 -32.01 8.36 11.85
N LEU A 105 -32.85 8.63 12.84
CA LEU A 105 -33.62 9.86 12.88
C LEU A 105 -32.73 11.09 13.05
N ALA A 106 -31.76 11.04 13.97
CA ALA A 106 -30.80 12.10 14.19
C ALA A 106 -30.12 12.50 12.88
N PHE A 107 -29.66 11.51 12.09
CA PHE A 107 -29.04 11.77 10.80
C PHE A 107 -30.00 12.36 9.75
N ARG A 108 -31.27 11.99 9.77
CA ARG A 108 -32.27 12.53 8.84
C ARG A 108 -32.68 13.96 9.17
N CYS A 109 -32.80 14.28 10.45
CA CYS A 109 -33.27 15.58 10.91
C CYS A 109 -32.13 16.58 11.11
N TYR A 110 -30.96 16.11 11.52
CA TYR A 110 -29.81 16.91 11.94
C TYR A 110 -28.47 16.24 11.53
N PRO A 111 -28.17 16.16 10.22
CA PRO A 111 -27.00 15.43 9.72
C PRO A 111 -25.66 15.94 10.28
N ASP A 112 -25.58 17.23 10.66
CA ASP A 112 -24.35 17.87 11.10
C ASP A 112 -24.18 17.93 12.64
N GLN A 113 -25.17 17.49 13.42
CA GLN A 113 -25.11 17.56 14.89
C GLN A 113 -24.46 16.32 15.51
N LEU A 114 -23.17 16.43 15.82
CA LEU A 114 -22.40 15.37 16.48
C LEU A 114 -22.89 15.06 17.90
N GLU A 115 -23.44 16.04 18.63
CA GLU A 115 -23.83 15.88 20.04
C GLU A 115 -24.92 14.81 20.25
N LEU A 116 -25.93 14.80 19.38
CA LEU A 116 -27.02 13.84 19.47
C LEU A 116 -26.53 12.41 19.23
N VAL A 117 -25.68 12.23 18.21
CA VAL A 117 -25.03 10.95 17.92
C VAL A 117 -24.15 10.52 19.09
N ASN A 118 -23.35 11.44 19.64
CA ASN A 118 -22.50 11.18 20.81
C ASN A 118 -23.31 10.74 22.02
N LYS A 119 -24.44 11.38 22.32
CA LYS A 119 -25.28 11.01 23.45
C LYS A 119 -25.87 9.62 23.30
N VAL A 120 -26.24 9.23 22.07
CA VAL A 120 -26.72 7.87 21.82
C VAL A 120 -25.59 6.86 22.01
N LEU A 121 -24.39 7.11 21.45
CA LEU A 121 -23.23 6.24 21.63
C LEU A 121 -22.81 6.11 23.12
N GLU A 122 -22.84 7.21 23.88
CA GLU A 122 -22.61 7.21 25.33
C GLU A 122 -23.61 6.30 26.05
N SER A 123 -24.91 6.48 25.76
CA SER A 123 -25.97 5.67 26.35
C SER A 123 -25.84 4.19 25.99
N SER A 124 -25.43 3.86 24.75
CA SER A 124 -25.12 2.49 24.34
C SER A 124 -23.97 1.93 25.15
N LEU A 125 -22.89 2.69 25.36
CA LEU A 125 -21.73 2.24 26.10
C LEU A 125 -22.06 1.98 27.57
N GLU A 126 -22.84 2.87 28.20
CA GLU A 126 -23.36 2.69 29.55
C GLU A 126 -24.27 1.47 29.68
N ALA A 127 -25.05 1.14 28.65
CA ALA A 127 -25.87 -0.06 28.62
C ALA A 127 -24.99 -1.33 28.55
N LEU A 128 -23.94 -1.30 27.72
CA LEU A 128 -23.00 -2.42 27.56
C LEU A 128 -22.13 -2.64 28.81
N HIS A 129 -21.74 -1.59 29.54
CA HIS A 129 -20.99 -1.73 30.80
C HIS A 129 -21.74 -2.50 31.90
N ARG A 130 -23.05 -2.70 31.74
CA ARG A 130 -23.86 -3.51 32.67
C ARG A 130 -23.75 -5.01 32.38
N LEU A 131 -23.19 -5.39 31.23
CA LEU A 131 -22.87 -6.77 30.91
C LEU A 131 -21.61 -7.19 31.66
N LYS A 132 -21.59 -8.43 32.15
CA LYS A 132 -20.41 -9.05 32.76
C LYS A 132 -19.34 -9.48 31.73
N SER A 133 -19.66 -9.43 30.44
CA SER A 133 -18.73 -9.83 29.37
C SER A 133 -17.94 -8.62 28.88
N ASP A 134 -16.62 -8.76 28.84
CA ASP A 134 -15.73 -7.70 28.34
C ASP A 134 -15.76 -7.56 26.81
N LYS A 135 -16.06 -8.66 26.10
CA LYS A 135 -16.14 -8.73 24.64
C LYS A 135 -17.49 -9.29 24.20
N ILE A 136 -18.03 -8.72 23.13
CA ILE A 136 -19.31 -9.10 22.52
C ILE A 136 -19.02 -9.83 21.23
N ASP A 137 -19.51 -11.08 21.12
CA ASP A 137 -19.43 -11.88 19.90
C ASP A 137 -20.19 -11.18 18.76
N SER A 138 -19.49 -10.94 17.66
CA SER A 138 -20.02 -10.33 16.44
C SER A 138 -21.17 -11.09 15.81
N ASN A 139 -21.24 -12.42 15.98
CA ASN A 139 -22.31 -13.24 15.42
C ASN A 139 -23.59 -13.24 16.28
N SER A 140 -23.48 -12.80 17.53
CA SER A 140 -24.62 -12.67 18.44
C SER A 140 -25.60 -11.59 17.97
N ILE A 141 -26.85 -11.66 18.44
CA ILE A 141 -27.87 -10.66 18.14
C ILE A 141 -27.40 -9.26 18.58
N LEU A 142 -26.83 -9.16 19.78
CA LEU A 142 -26.29 -7.90 20.30
C LEU A 142 -25.12 -7.39 19.46
N GLY A 143 -24.20 -8.27 19.07
CA GLY A 143 -23.05 -7.92 18.24
C GLY A 143 -23.47 -7.35 16.88
N LYS A 144 -24.45 -7.99 16.22
CA LYS A 144 -25.00 -7.51 14.95
C LYS A 144 -25.66 -6.14 15.06
N GLU A 145 -26.46 -5.92 16.11
CA GLU A 145 -27.07 -4.60 16.34
C GLU A 145 -26.02 -3.54 16.72
N LEU A 146 -25.00 -3.89 17.50
CA LEU A 146 -23.91 -2.96 17.82
C LEU A 146 -23.09 -2.59 16.58
N ILE A 147 -22.77 -3.55 15.71
CA ILE A 147 -22.10 -3.28 14.42
C ILE A 147 -22.98 -2.37 13.56
N ARG A 148 -24.30 -2.64 13.50
CA ARG A 148 -25.25 -1.78 12.77
C ARG A 148 -25.30 -0.37 13.34
N LEU A 149 -25.30 -0.20 14.67
CA LEU A 149 -25.25 1.10 15.35
C LEU A 149 -23.98 1.87 14.94
N LEU A 150 -22.81 1.23 15.01
CA LEU A 150 -21.53 1.85 14.68
C LEU A 150 -21.36 2.10 13.18
N LYS A 151 -21.98 1.29 12.32
CA LYS A 151 -21.98 1.49 10.87
C LYS A 151 -22.70 2.78 10.46
N MET A 152 -23.73 3.21 11.20
CA MET A 152 -24.53 4.38 10.83
C MET A 152 -23.67 5.67 10.75
N PRO A 153 -22.87 6.06 11.77
CA PRO A 153 -21.93 7.17 11.65
C PRO A 153 -20.94 7.04 10.50
N VAL A 154 -20.36 5.85 10.30
CA VAL A 154 -19.36 5.61 9.24
C VAL A 154 -19.96 5.80 7.85
N CYS A 155 -21.20 5.38 7.62
CA CYS A 155 -21.86 5.53 6.32
C CYS A 155 -22.49 6.92 6.12
N ASN A 156 -22.82 7.65 7.19
CA ASN A 156 -23.47 8.96 7.08
C ASN A 156 -22.46 10.10 6.93
N TYR A 157 -21.32 10.01 7.62
CA TYR A 157 -20.26 11.01 7.49
C TYR A 157 -19.34 10.65 6.33
N ASN A 158 -19.26 11.53 5.32
CA ASN A 158 -18.36 11.42 4.18
C ASN A 158 -16.91 11.85 4.52
N ASP A 159 -16.60 12.02 5.80
CA ASP A 159 -15.29 12.39 6.31
C ASP A 159 -15.01 11.55 7.57
N VAL A 160 -14.05 10.63 7.45
CA VAL A 160 -13.66 9.73 8.55
C VAL A 160 -13.16 10.50 9.78
N LEU A 161 -12.67 11.73 9.63
CA LEU A 161 -12.20 12.57 10.74
C LEU A 161 -13.34 13.04 11.64
N MET A 162 -14.59 13.04 11.15
CA MET A 162 -15.76 13.31 11.99
C MET A 162 -15.98 12.20 13.03
N LEU A 163 -15.60 10.96 12.71
CA LEU A 163 -15.68 9.84 13.66
C LEU A 163 -14.73 10.06 14.85
N LEU A 164 -13.57 10.69 14.62
CA LEU A 164 -12.60 11.00 15.68
C LEU A 164 -13.14 12.02 16.69
N LYS A 165 -14.12 12.83 16.29
CA LYS A 165 -14.80 13.79 17.18
C LYS A 165 -15.87 13.11 18.05
N LEU A 166 -16.11 11.81 17.87
CA LEU A 166 -17.07 11.03 18.66
C LEU A 166 -16.33 10.25 19.76
N PRO A 167 -16.22 10.78 21.00
CA PRO A 167 -15.35 10.23 22.04
C PRO A 167 -15.69 8.78 22.42
N HIS A 168 -16.95 8.38 22.33
CA HIS A 168 -17.42 7.05 22.70
C HIS A 168 -17.36 6.03 21.56
N PHE A 169 -17.07 6.45 20.31
CA PHE A 169 -17.07 5.57 19.15
C PHE A 169 -15.99 4.49 19.26
N ALA A 170 -14.75 4.89 19.52
CA ALA A 170 -13.64 3.96 19.69
C ALA A 170 -13.85 3.02 20.89
N SER A 171 -14.40 3.53 22.00
CA SER A 171 -14.69 2.72 23.19
C SER A 171 -15.76 1.66 22.94
N LEU A 172 -16.81 1.98 22.18
CA LEU A 172 -17.83 1.01 21.78
C LEU A 172 -17.26 -0.04 20.83
N MET A 173 -16.48 0.38 19.84
CA MET A 173 -15.83 -0.55 18.91
C MET A 173 -14.90 -1.52 19.67
N ALA A 174 -14.21 -1.04 20.71
CA ALA A 174 -13.36 -1.89 21.56
C ALA A 174 -14.14 -2.99 22.32
N LYS A 175 -15.47 -2.87 22.48
CA LYS A 175 -16.31 -3.93 23.10
C LYS A 175 -16.63 -5.08 22.15
N LEU A 176 -16.46 -4.92 20.85
CA LEU A 176 -16.60 -6.02 19.90
C LEU A 176 -15.42 -6.99 20.00
N ASP A 177 -15.67 -8.26 19.69
CA ASP A 177 -14.65 -9.27 19.41
C ASP A 177 -13.77 -8.89 18.19
N PHE A 178 -12.74 -9.69 17.91
CA PHE A 178 -11.84 -9.45 16.78
C PHE A 178 -12.58 -9.29 15.45
N ASN A 179 -13.53 -10.19 15.14
CA ASN A 179 -14.25 -10.19 13.86
C ASN A 179 -15.13 -8.94 13.68
N GLY A 180 -15.82 -8.50 14.75
CA GLY A 180 -16.59 -7.26 14.73
C GLY A 180 -15.70 -6.02 14.57
N ARG A 181 -14.57 -5.97 15.27
CA ARG A 181 -13.59 -4.88 15.10
C ARG A 181 -12.99 -4.86 13.69
N LYS A 182 -12.66 -6.03 13.13
CA LYS A 182 -12.16 -6.17 11.76
C LYS A 182 -13.20 -5.65 10.75
N THR A 183 -14.46 -6.06 10.87
CA THR A 183 -15.55 -5.60 9.99
C THR A 183 -15.70 -4.07 10.04
N MET A 184 -15.70 -3.48 11.24
CA MET A 184 -15.78 -2.04 11.39
C MET A 184 -14.53 -1.32 10.88
N ALA A 185 -13.33 -1.88 11.10
CA ALA A 185 -12.08 -1.33 10.59
C ALA A 185 -12.06 -1.27 9.06
N ILE A 186 -12.55 -2.31 8.39
CA ILE A 186 -12.70 -2.34 6.92
C ILE A 186 -13.66 -1.21 6.47
N LEU A 187 -14.80 -1.05 7.14
CA LEU A 187 -15.76 0.01 6.81
C LEU A 187 -15.16 1.41 6.98
N VAL A 188 -14.41 1.65 8.06
CA VAL A 188 -13.72 2.92 8.32
C VAL A 188 -12.67 3.20 7.24
N ALA A 189 -11.85 2.20 6.90
CA ALA A 189 -10.82 2.34 5.87
C ALA A 189 -11.43 2.56 4.48
N THR A 190 -12.51 1.85 4.15
CA THR A 190 -13.24 2.02 2.89
C THR A 190 -13.86 3.40 2.78
N ASN A 191 -14.51 3.91 3.83
CA ASN A 191 -15.05 5.27 3.84
C ASN A 191 -13.97 6.34 3.60
N ALA A 192 -12.81 6.20 4.26
CA ALA A 192 -11.69 7.11 4.06
C ALA A 192 -11.18 7.09 2.61
N LEU A 193 -11.14 5.90 1.99
CA LEU A 193 -10.70 5.71 0.60
C LEU A 193 -11.72 6.20 -0.43
N GLU A 194 -13.01 5.91 -0.23
CA GLU A 194 -14.08 6.31 -1.15
C GLU A 194 -14.25 7.83 -1.21
N ASN A 195 -14.02 8.51 -0.08
CA ASN A 195 -14.13 9.97 0.02
C ASN A 195 -12.77 10.68 -0.10
N GLU A 196 -11.68 9.94 -0.36
CA GLU A 196 -10.31 10.48 -0.48
C GLU A 196 -9.92 11.42 0.68
N THR A 197 -10.31 11.06 1.90
CA THR A 197 -10.13 11.93 3.06
C THR A 197 -8.66 12.06 3.44
N CYS A 198 -8.05 13.23 3.22
CA CYS A 198 -6.65 13.46 3.58
C CYS A 198 -6.45 13.56 5.10
N ILE A 199 -5.55 12.75 5.63
CA ILE A 199 -5.15 12.70 7.03
C ILE A 199 -3.87 13.51 7.19
N ARG A 200 -3.99 14.69 7.82
CA ARG A 200 -2.99 15.78 7.74
C ARG A 200 -2.09 15.92 8.96
N SER A 201 -2.33 15.17 10.04
CA SER A 201 -1.55 15.29 11.27
C SER A 201 -1.19 13.95 11.88
N GLN A 202 -0.09 13.93 12.65
CA GLN A 202 0.35 12.73 13.37
C GLN A 202 -0.73 12.19 14.33
N SER A 203 -1.50 13.08 14.97
CA SER A 203 -2.57 12.68 15.89
C SER A 203 -3.68 11.95 15.14
N GLN A 204 -4.09 12.47 13.97
CA GLN A 204 -5.12 11.83 13.15
C GLN A 204 -4.66 10.46 12.65
N VAL A 205 -3.38 10.30 12.30
CA VAL A 205 -2.80 8.99 11.94
C VAL A 205 -2.86 8.03 13.13
N ASP A 206 -2.44 8.49 14.31
CA ASP A 206 -2.48 7.67 15.53
C ASP A 206 -3.91 7.20 15.86
N ASP A 207 -4.88 8.10 15.75
CA ASP A 207 -6.28 7.81 16.05
C ASP A 207 -6.91 6.87 15.01
N ILE A 208 -6.69 7.11 13.71
CA ILE A 208 -7.23 6.28 12.63
C ILE A 208 -6.60 4.88 12.65
N LEU A 209 -5.26 4.78 12.74
CA LEU A 209 -4.59 3.48 12.79
C LEU A 209 -4.89 2.71 14.09
N GLY A 210 -5.15 3.43 15.19
CA GLY A 210 -5.67 2.85 16.42
C GLY A 210 -7.08 2.27 16.23
N LEU A 211 -7.96 3.01 15.55
CA LEU A 211 -9.32 2.57 15.24
C LEU A 211 -9.34 1.34 14.33
N ILE A 212 -8.42 1.27 13.35
CA ILE A 212 -8.29 0.12 12.44
C ILE A 212 -7.24 -0.91 12.89
N SER A 213 -6.90 -0.92 14.18
CA SER A 213 -5.82 -1.77 14.74
C SER A 213 -5.95 -3.27 14.42
N ALA A 214 -7.18 -3.76 14.26
CA ALA A 214 -7.46 -5.14 13.83
C ALA A 214 -6.88 -5.49 12.45
N LEU A 215 -6.65 -4.49 11.59
CA LEU A 215 -6.04 -4.64 10.26
C LEU A 215 -4.53 -4.38 10.26
N THR A 216 -3.99 -3.70 11.27
CA THR A 216 -2.59 -3.25 11.29
C THR A 216 -1.65 -4.19 12.04
N VAL A 217 -2.13 -4.82 13.12
CA VAL A 217 -1.33 -5.67 14.02
C VAL A 217 -2.11 -6.92 14.41
N ASP A 218 -1.42 -8.06 14.55
CA ASP A 218 -2.00 -9.28 15.11
C ASP A 218 -2.53 -9.02 16.53
N GLN A 219 -3.78 -9.41 16.78
CA GLN A 219 -4.45 -9.18 18.06
C GLN A 219 -4.41 -10.45 18.91
N GLU A 220 -4.33 -10.30 20.23
CA GLU A 220 -4.30 -11.44 21.15
C GLU A 220 -5.59 -12.27 21.12
N ASP A 221 -6.74 -11.65 20.80
CA ASP A 221 -8.04 -12.29 20.70
C ASP A 221 -8.37 -12.81 19.29
N GLN A 222 -7.39 -12.85 18.39
CA GLN A 222 -7.57 -13.38 17.04
C GLN A 222 -7.69 -14.91 17.05
N PRO A 223 -8.71 -15.50 16.38
CA PRO A 223 -8.92 -16.94 16.40
C PRO A 223 -7.77 -17.71 15.73
N ILE A 224 -7.19 -18.68 16.46
CA ILE A 224 -6.09 -19.53 16.00
C ILE A 224 -6.65 -20.64 15.10
N GLY A 225 -6.15 -20.75 13.86
CA GLY A 225 -6.48 -21.87 12.95
C GLY A 225 -7.77 -21.71 12.13
N GLY A 226 -8.43 -20.55 12.20
CA GLY A 226 -9.57 -20.17 11.35
C GLY A 226 -9.45 -18.75 10.78
N GLY A 227 -8.21 -18.26 10.64
CA GLY A 227 -7.94 -16.93 10.13
C GLY A 227 -8.27 -16.79 8.64
N PRO A 228 -8.43 -15.54 8.15
CA PRO A 228 -8.60 -15.26 6.73
C PRO A 228 -7.50 -15.95 5.92
N ASP A 229 -7.85 -16.44 4.74
CA ASP A 229 -6.86 -17.03 3.84
C ASP A 229 -5.85 -15.97 3.36
N ALA A 230 -4.87 -16.40 2.55
CA ALA A 230 -3.83 -15.49 2.09
C ALA A 230 -4.37 -14.40 1.15
N GLU A 231 -5.47 -14.66 0.44
CA GLU A 231 -6.07 -13.75 -0.53
C GLU A 231 -6.88 -12.66 0.20
N GLU A 232 -7.71 -13.04 1.16
CA GLU A 232 -8.45 -12.11 2.01
C GLU A 232 -7.51 -11.14 2.74
N ILE A 233 -6.40 -11.64 3.29
CA ILE A 233 -5.39 -10.76 3.89
C ILE A 233 -4.76 -9.85 2.85
N ALA A 234 -4.43 -10.35 1.68
CA ALA A 234 -3.85 -9.51 0.65
C ALA A 234 -4.81 -8.35 0.28
N GLU A 235 -6.11 -8.62 0.15
CA GLU A 235 -7.12 -7.57 -0.09
C GLU A 235 -7.19 -6.55 1.05
N GLU A 236 -7.23 -7.00 2.29
CA GLU A 236 -7.21 -6.13 3.48
C GLU A 236 -5.95 -5.27 3.53
N GLN A 237 -4.79 -5.87 3.29
CA GLN A 237 -3.52 -5.16 3.34
C GLN A 237 -3.32 -4.24 2.14
N ASN A 238 -3.88 -4.56 0.98
CA ASN A 238 -3.94 -3.64 -0.16
C ASN A 238 -4.81 -2.41 0.17
N MET A 239 -5.89 -2.59 0.93
CA MET A 239 -6.70 -1.46 1.43
C MET A 239 -5.89 -0.57 2.38
N VAL A 240 -5.17 -1.16 3.34
CA VAL A 240 -4.29 -0.41 4.26
C VAL A 240 -3.15 0.27 3.48
N ALA A 241 -2.56 -0.40 2.49
CA ALA A 241 -1.55 0.17 1.61
C ALA A 241 -2.06 1.41 0.85
N ARG A 242 -3.29 1.36 0.34
CA ARG A 242 -3.94 2.52 -0.28
C ARG A 242 -4.19 3.65 0.70
N LEU A 243 -4.58 3.33 1.93
CA LEU A 243 -4.85 4.32 2.98
C LEU A 243 -3.60 5.14 3.32
N ILE A 244 -2.41 4.54 3.26
CA ILE A 244 -1.13 5.24 3.48
C ILE A 244 -0.96 6.42 2.53
N HIS A 245 -1.44 6.32 1.28
CA HIS A 245 -1.36 7.42 0.32
C HIS A 245 -2.28 8.60 0.67
N LEU A 246 -3.27 8.43 1.55
CA LEU A 246 -4.10 9.52 2.07
C LEU A 246 -3.45 10.24 3.26
N PHE A 247 -2.34 9.73 3.79
CA PHE A 247 -1.59 10.34 4.88
C PHE A 247 -0.67 11.43 4.31
N GLN A 248 -1.26 12.59 4.02
CA GLN A 248 -0.57 13.71 3.37
C GLN A 248 -0.75 14.99 4.20
N SER A 249 0.38 15.59 4.59
CA SER A 249 0.41 16.96 5.10
C SER A 249 0.19 17.97 3.98
N GLU A 250 -0.05 19.23 4.37
CA GLU A 250 -0.11 20.34 3.42
C GLU A 250 1.22 20.51 2.68
N GLU A 251 1.16 21.01 1.43
CA GLU A 251 2.34 21.17 0.54
C GLU A 251 3.44 22.10 1.08
N ASN A 252 3.12 22.94 2.06
CA ASN A 252 4.07 23.86 2.67
C ASN A 252 4.71 23.32 3.97
N ASP A 253 4.31 22.14 4.46
CA ASP A 253 4.84 21.56 5.70
C ASP A 253 5.36 20.12 5.51
N PRO A 254 6.58 19.95 4.95
CA PRO A 254 7.20 18.65 4.79
C PRO A 254 7.68 18.04 6.13
N ASP A 255 7.85 18.85 7.19
CA ASP A 255 8.22 18.35 8.52
C ASP A 255 7.04 17.59 9.15
N GLN A 256 5.82 18.09 8.96
CA GLN A 256 4.62 17.39 9.38
C GLN A 256 4.42 16.08 8.60
N GLN A 257 4.79 16.02 7.31
CA GLN A 257 4.78 14.76 6.54
C GLN A 257 5.73 13.73 7.16
N TYR A 258 6.93 14.14 7.58
CA TYR A 258 7.87 13.23 8.24
C TYR A 258 7.29 12.67 9.55
N ARG A 259 6.60 13.51 10.34
CA ARG A 259 5.93 13.08 11.59
C ARG A 259 4.80 12.11 11.34
N ILE A 260 3.99 12.36 10.30
CA ILE A 260 2.93 11.46 9.81
C ILE A 260 3.51 10.09 9.47
N LEU A 261 4.55 10.04 8.64
CA LEU A 261 5.19 8.77 8.24
C LEU A 261 5.79 8.03 9.44
N THR A 262 6.41 8.75 10.37
CA THR A 262 6.98 8.16 11.59
C THR A 262 5.89 7.56 12.48
N SER A 263 4.76 8.25 12.67
CA SER A 263 3.60 7.73 13.39
C SER A 263 3.02 6.51 12.67
N ALA A 264 2.81 6.57 11.35
CA ALA A 264 2.29 5.45 10.59
C ALA A 264 3.19 4.20 10.72
N ARG A 265 4.51 4.38 10.63
CA ARG A 265 5.50 3.32 10.82
C ARG A 265 5.46 2.68 12.20
N LYS A 266 5.17 3.46 13.25
CA LYS A 266 5.05 2.97 14.63
C LYS A 266 3.89 1.99 14.77
N HIS A 267 2.75 2.25 14.14
CA HIS A 267 1.57 1.37 14.18
C HIS A 267 1.71 0.17 13.25
N LEU A 268 2.07 0.41 11.98
CA LEU A 268 2.16 -0.63 10.96
C LEU A 268 3.38 -1.54 11.14
N GLY A 269 4.35 -1.10 11.93
CA GLY A 269 5.62 -1.80 12.11
C GLY A 269 5.58 -3.12 12.85
N SER A 270 4.49 -3.38 13.56
CA SER A 270 4.29 -4.58 14.37
C SER A 270 3.37 -5.59 13.69
N GLY A 271 2.99 -5.39 12.42
CA GLY A 271 2.02 -6.20 11.69
C GLY A 271 2.41 -7.64 11.35
N GLY A 272 3.64 -8.07 11.64
CA GLY A 272 4.16 -9.40 11.34
C GLY A 272 4.34 -9.72 9.85
N ILE A 273 4.68 -10.97 9.54
CA ILE A 273 5.02 -11.43 8.18
C ILE A 273 3.86 -11.32 7.18
N ARG A 274 2.61 -11.38 7.65
CA ARG A 274 1.42 -11.36 6.80
C ARG A 274 1.04 -9.96 6.32
N ARG A 275 1.54 -8.90 6.97
CA ARG A 275 1.11 -7.50 6.72
C ARG A 275 2.22 -6.59 6.24
N LEU A 276 3.39 -6.67 6.88
CA LEU A 276 4.53 -5.81 6.57
C LEU A 276 4.92 -5.81 5.07
N PRO A 277 4.89 -6.94 4.33
CA PRO A 277 5.22 -6.95 2.91
C PRO A 277 4.36 -6.03 2.05
N HIS A 278 3.14 -5.72 2.50
CA HIS A 278 2.18 -4.90 1.78
C HIS A 278 2.21 -3.45 2.24
N THR A 279 2.38 -3.20 3.54
CA THR A 279 2.22 -1.86 4.14
C THR A 279 3.53 -1.09 4.30
N ILE A 280 4.68 -1.77 4.40
CA ILE A 280 5.98 -1.11 4.50
C ILE A 280 6.46 -0.49 3.19
N PRO A 281 6.32 -1.14 2.00
CA PRO A 281 6.76 -0.54 0.75
C PRO A 281 6.13 0.82 0.46
N PRO A 282 4.81 1.04 0.61
CA PRO A 282 4.21 2.37 0.47
C PRO A 282 4.86 3.43 1.36
N LEU A 283 5.13 3.12 2.64
CA LEU A 283 5.81 4.05 3.56
C LEU A 283 7.23 4.42 3.09
N ILE A 284 7.95 3.47 2.49
CA ILE A 284 9.29 3.71 1.94
C ILE A 284 9.19 4.63 0.72
N PHE A 285 8.24 4.37 -0.20
CA PHE A 285 8.05 5.20 -1.38
C PHE A 285 7.58 6.62 -1.03
N GLU A 286 6.68 6.78 -0.06
CA GLU A 286 6.33 8.10 0.48
C GLU A 286 7.54 8.79 1.12
N GLY A 287 8.42 8.04 1.77
CA GLY A 287 9.72 8.53 2.23
C GLY A 287 10.60 9.06 1.10
N PHE A 288 10.71 8.33 -0.02
CA PHE A 288 11.46 8.78 -1.19
C PHE A 288 10.87 10.06 -1.82
N GLN A 289 9.54 10.13 -1.91
CA GLN A 289 8.85 11.32 -2.40
C GLN A 289 9.11 12.53 -1.48
N LEU A 290 9.09 12.31 -0.16
CA LEU A 290 9.41 13.35 0.81
C LEU A 290 10.85 13.85 0.70
N ALA A 291 11.83 12.95 0.52
CA ALA A 291 13.22 13.33 0.28
C ALA A 291 13.36 14.18 -1.00
N ASN A 292 12.65 13.81 -2.08
CA ASN A 292 12.63 14.61 -3.31
C ASN A 292 11.95 15.98 -3.10
N ARG A 293 10.92 16.07 -2.25
CA ARG A 293 10.29 17.35 -1.89
C ARG A 293 11.27 18.27 -1.17
N TYR A 294 12.02 17.77 -0.19
CA TYR A 294 13.10 18.53 0.45
C TYR A 294 14.18 18.96 -0.54
N TYR A 295 14.55 18.11 -1.49
CA TYR A 295 15.52 18.44 -2.52
C TYR A 295 15.07 19.58 -3.45
N LYS A 296 13.76 19.68 -3.73
CA LYS A 296 13.18 20.77 -4.53
C LYS A 296 13.22 22.11 -3.79
N ILE A 297 12.96 22.11 -2.48
CA ILE A 297 12.97 23.33 -1.63
C ILE A 297 14.32 23.58 -0.94
N ARG A 298 15.41 22.98 -1.44
CA ARG A 298 16.74 23.05 -0.81
C ARG A 298 17.31 24.46 -0.63
N GLU A 299 16.80 25.44 -1.38
CA GLU A 299 17.19 26.84 -1.28
C GLU A 299 16.49 27.56 -0.11
N GLU A 300 15.39 27.00 0.39
CA GLU A 300 14.55 27.58 1.45
C GLU A 300 14.87 26.99 2.84
N ASP A 301 15.38 25.76 2.91
CA ASP A 301 15.65 25.04 4.16
C ASP A 301 17.14 24.70 4.28
N GLU A 302 17.89 25.42 5.13
CA GLU A 302 19.32 25.17 5.36
C GLU A 302 19.64 23.76 5.90
N MET A 303 18.66 23.10 6.53
CA MET A 303 18.83 21.79 7.16
C MET A 303 18.33 20.63 6.28
N TRP A 304 17.97 20.90 5.02
CA TRP A 304 17.41 19.92 4.09
C TRP A 304 18.28 18.66 3.96
N GLU A 305 19.61 18.78 3.93
CA GLU A 305 20.52 17.64 3.80
C GLU A 305 20.38 16.66 4.98
N LYS A 306 20.38 17.18 6.22
CA LYS A 306 20.22 16.37 7.44
C LYS A 306 18.83 15.76 7.50
N LYS A 307 17.80 16.45 6.99
CA LYS A 307 16.43 15.91 6.90
C LYS A 307 16.37 14.76 5.88
N CYS A 308 16.97 14.91 4.71
CA CYS A 308 17.10 13.84 3.71
C CYS A 308 17.84 12.62 4.28
N GLU A 309 18.96 12.83 4.98
CA GLU A 309 19.69 11.77 5.67
C GLU A 309 18.80 11.02 6.67
N LYS A 310 18.06 11.76 7.50
CA LYS A 310 17.13 11.17 8.46
C LYS A 310 16.00 10.37 7.79
N ILE A 311 15.52 10.82 6.62
CA ILE A 311 14.50 10.12 5.83
C ILE A 311 15.06 8.81 5.27
N PHE A 312 16.27 8.81 4.72
CA PHE A 312 16.88 7.58 4.20
C PHE A 312 17.25 6.59 5.31
N ILE A 313 17.66 7.06 6.50
CA ILE A 313 17.80 6.20 7.69
C ILE A 313 16.45 5.59 8.09
N TYR A 314 15.36 6.36 8.02
CA TYR A 314 14.00 5.84 8.24
C TYR A 314 13.63 4.77 7.20
N CYS A 315 13.90 4.99 5.91
CA CYS A 315 13.67 4.00 4.85
C CYS A 315 14.50 2.73 5.09
N HIS A 316 15.76 2.88 5.51
CA HIS A 316 16.64 1.78 5.88
C HIS A 316 16.04 0.92 6.99
N GLN A 317 15.59 1.53 8.10
CA GLN A 317 14.95 0.83 9.21
C GLN A 317 13.63 0.13 8.80
N CYS A 318 12.91 0.69 7.83
CA CYS A 318 11.74 0.05 7.25
C CYS A 318 12.13 -1.23 6.49
N ILE A 319 13.13 -1.14 5.61
CA ILE A 319 13.61 -2.30 4.83
C ILE A 319 14.21 -3.36 5.77
N SER A 320 15.01 -2.98 6.76
CA SER A 320 15.58 -3.93 7.73
C SER A 320 14.53 -4.68 8.55
N ALA A 321 13.35 -4.10 8.77
CA ALA A 321 12.26 -4.83 9.42
C ALA A 321 11.66 -5.91 8.51
N LEU A 322 11.68 -5.73 7.19
CA LEU A 322 11.31 -6.78 6.25
C LEU A 322 12.36 -7.89 6.18
N VAL A 323 13.64 -7.55 6.27
CA VAL A 323 14.74 -8.52 6.33
C VAL A 323 14.60 -9.46 7.54
N LYS A 324 14.20 -8.92 8.71
CA LYS A 324 13.94 -9.71 9.92
C LYS A 324 12.80 -10.73 9.78
N LEU A 325 11.98 -10.63 8.74
CA LEU A 325 10.90 -11.57 8.43
C LEU A 325 11.34 -12.67 7.46
N GLU A 326 12.65 -12.82 7.22
CA GLU A 326 13.23 -13.82 6.30
C GLU A 326 12.73 -13.67 4.85
N LEU A 327 12.36 -12.44 4.47
CA LEU A 327 12.02 -12.08 3.10
C LEU A 327 13.30 -11.63 2.39
N ALA A 328 13.75 -12.36 1.39
CA ALA A 328 14.97 -12.01 0.66
C ALA A 328 14.70 -11.10 -0.55
N GLU A 329 13.75 -11.50 -1.37
CA GLU A 329 13.52 -10.93 -2.70
C GLU A 329 12.97 -9.50 -2.70
N LEU A 330 12.02 -9.20 -1.81
CA LEU A 330 11.41 -7.87 -1.72
C LEU A 330 12.40 -6.83 -1.14
N PRO A 331 13.08 -7.08 -0.02
CA PRO A 331 14.04 -6.12 0.53
C PRO A 331 15.23 -5.85 -0.39
N VAL A 332 15.74 -6.84 -1.14
CA VAL A 332 16.76 -6.59 -2.18
C VAL A 332 16.28 -5.53 -3.17
N ARG A 333 15.06 -5.65 -3.70
CA ARG A 333 14.49 -4.66 -4.63
C ARG A 333 14.35 -3.29 -3.97
N LEU A 334 13.88 -3.23 -2.73
CA LEU A 334 13.70 -1.97 -2.00
C LEU A 334 15.04 -1.29 -1.69
N PHE A 335 16.08 -2.03 -1.34
CA PHE A 335 17.42 -1.49 -1.13
C PHE A 335 17.99 -0.89 -2.42
N LEU A 336 17.82 -1.58 -3.56
CA LEU A 336 18.24 -1.04 -4.87
C LEU A 336 17.47 0.23 -5.26
N GLN A 337 16.15 0.25 -5.02
CA GLN A 337 15.35 1.45 -5.24
C GLN A 337 15.75 2.60 -4.30
N ALA A 338 16.08 2.31 -3.04
CA ALA A 338 16.62 3.29 -2.10
C ALA A 338 17.94 3.87 -2.60
N ALA A 339 18.85 3.04 -3.11
CA ALA A 339 20.12 3.50 -3.69
C ALA A 339 19.89 4.44 -4.89
N LEU A 340 18.94 4.12 -5.78
CA LEU A 340 18.56 5.00 -6.90
C LEU A 340 17.95 6.31 -6.39
N ALA A 341 17.03 6.26 -5.43
CA ALA A 341 16.40 7.44 -4.86
C ALA A 341 17.42 8.39 -4.21
N VAL A 342 18.38 7.86 -3.43
CA VAL A 342 19.49 8.63 -2.87
C VAL A 342 20.37 9.22 -3.97
N SER A 343 20.60 8.51 -5.08
CA SER A 343 21.39 9.01 -6.21
C SER A 343 20.75 10.21 -6.89
N HIS A 344 19.42 10.30 -6.91
CA HIS A 344 18.70 11.45 -7.45
C HIS A 344 18.63 12.64 -6.49
N VAL A 345 18.67 12.39 -5.18
CA VAL A 345 18.67 13.42 -4.13
C VAL A 345 20.11 13.59 -3.62
N THR A 346 20.93 14.34 -4.34
CA THR A 346 22.37 14.47 -4.05
C THR A 346 22.65 15.46 -2.91
N PHE A 347 23.19 14.99 -1.79
CA PHE A 347 23.65 15.77 -0.64
C PHE A 347 24.95 15.16 -0.08
N ALA A 348 25.60 15.80 0.90
CA ALA A 348 26.94 15.42 1.38
C ALA A 348 27.16 13.91 1.62
N ASN A 349 26.24 13.24 2.33
CA ASN A 349 26.35 11.82 2.70
C ASN A 349 25.64 10.85 1.72
N SER A 350 25.16 11.34 0.57
CA SER A 350 24.36 10.52 -0.36
C SER A 350 25.15 9.32 -0.91
N GLU A 351 26.45 9.50 -1.18
CA GLU A 351 27.30 8.41 -1.70
C GLU A 351 27.46 7.26 -0.70
N THR A 352 27.76 7.57 0.56
CA THR A 352 27.91 6.57 1.62
C THR A 352 26.64 5.79 1.86
N MET A 353 25.47 6.46 1.86
CA MET A 353 24.19 5.76 2.02
C MET A 353 23.82 4.92 0.81
N ALA A 354 24.05 5.40 -0.42
CA ALA A 354 23.83 4.59 -1.61
C ALA A 354 24.73 3.34 -1.61
N TYR A 355 25.99 3.48 -1.18
CA TYR A 355 26.91 2.36 -1.02
C TYR A 355 26.38 1.33 -0.01
N GLU A 356 25.95 1.80 1.16
CA GLU A 356 25.39 0.95 2.22
C GLU A 356 24.17 0.17 1.72
N PHE A 357 23.24 0.83 1.03
CA PHE A 357 22.06 0.16 0.47
C PHE A 357 22.43 -0.93 -0.54
N VAL A 358 23.35 -0.65 -1.47
CA VAL A 358 23.80 -1.66 -2.44
C VAL A 358 24.56 -2.79 -1.74
N SER A 359 25.40 -2.48 -0.76
CA SER A 359 26.15 -3.47 0.02
C SER A 359 25.22 -4.42 0.76
N GLN A 360 24.19 -3.90 1.44
CA GLN A 360 23.19 -4.73 2.13
C GLN A 360 22.38 -5.58 1.15
N ALA A 361 22.06 -5.06 -0.04
CA ALA A 361 21.41 -5.84 -1.08
C ALA A 361 22.28 -7.03 -1.55
N PHE A 362 23.60 -6.83 -1.70
CA PHE A 362 24.53 -7.91 -2.02
C PHE A 362 24.63 -8.95 -0.90
N THR A 363 24.74 -8.51 0.36
CA THR A 363 24.79 -9.42 1.51
C THR A 363 23.52 -10.29 1.57
N LEU A 364 22.34 -9.67 1.44
CA LEU A 364 21.07 -10.39 1.46
C LEU A 364 20.93 -11.38 0.29
N TYR A 365 21.46 -11.02 -0.88
CA TYR A 365 21.53 -11.93 -2.02
C TYR A 365 22.41 -13.16 -1.73
N GLU A 366 23.57 -12.96 -1.10
CA GLU A 366 24.53 -14.04 -0.82
C GLU A 366 24.05 -14.97 0.30
N GLU A 367 23.35 -14.42 1.30
CA GLU A 367 22.92 -15.16 2.49
C GLU A 367 21.58 -15.89 2.29
N GLU A 368 20.59 -15.24 1.66
CA GLU A 368 19.20 -15.72 1.67
C GLU A 368 18.67 -16.17 0.29
N ILE A 369 19.24 -15.70 -0.84
CA ILE A 369 18.73 -16.05 -2.18
C ILE A 369 19.46 -17.29 -2.72
N ALA A 370 18.88 -18.47 -2.47
CA ALA A 370 19.41 -19.75 -2.95
C ALA A 370 18.88 -20.18 -4.34
N ASP A 371 17.67 -19.78 -4.73
CA ASP A 371 17.07 -20.21 -6.00
C ASP A 371 17.80 -19.61 -7.21
N SER A 372 18.19 -20.45 -8.17
CA SER A 372 18.97 -20.04 -9.33
C SER A 372 18.28 -19.01 -10.24
N LYS A 373 16.95 -19.06 -10.37
CA LYS A 373 16.20 -18.09 -11.20
C LYS A 373 16.07 -16.76 -10.46
N ALA A 374 15.79 -16.80 -9.16
CA ALA A 374 15.78 -15.63 -8.31
C ALA A 374 17.16 -14.95 -8.27
N GLN A 375 18.24 -15.72 -8.21
CA GLN A 375 19.61 -15.21 -8.29
C GLN A 375 19.88 -14.47 -9.59
N TYR A 376 19.55 -15.06 -10.73
CA TYR A 376 19.71 -14.41 -12.03
C TYR A 376 18.86 -13.13 -12.15
N SER A 377 17.63 -13.15 -11.65
CA SER A 377 16.73 -11.99 -11.62
C SER A 377 17.30 -10.85 -10.76
N ALA A 378 17.79 -11.16 -9.56
CA ALA A 378 18.42 -10.18 -8.67
C ALA A 378 19.71 -9.60 -9.28
N LEU A 379 20.55 -10.44 -9.91
CA LEU A 379 21.74 -9.96 -10.62
C LEU A 379 21.42 -9.05 -11.79
N THR A 380 20.31 -9.32 -12.49
CA THR A 380 19.84 -8.45 -13.57
C THR A 380 19.49 -7.06 -13.03
N LEU A 381 18.83 -7.00 -11.87
CA LEU A 381 18.53 -5.76 -11.17
C LEU A 381 19.79 -5.08 -10.63
N PHE A 382 20.78 -5.82 -10.11
CA PHE A 382 22.05 -5.25 -9.68
C PHE A 382 22.79 -4.57 -10.82
N ALA A 383 22.93 -5.24 -11.96
CA ALA A 383 23.59 -4.69 -13.12
C ALA A 383 22.86 -3.43 -13.63
N GLY A 384 21.53 -3.46 -13.75
CA GLY A 384 20.74 -2.31 -14.16
C GLY A 384 20.81 -1.14 -13.17
N THR A 385 20.79 -1.43 -11.87
CA THR A 385 20.91 -0.40 -10.83
C THR A 385 22.28 0.26 -10.86
N LEU A 386 23.36 -0.52 -10.88
CA LEU A 386 24.74 -0.01 -10.94
C LEU A 386 25.07 0.73 -12.26
N GLU A 387 24.34 0.43 -13.33
CA GLU A 387 24.41 1.17 -14.59
C GLU A 387 23.80 2.57 -14.46
N LYS A 388 22.72 2.72 -13.69
CA LYS A 388 22.01 4.00 -13.48
C LYS A 388 22.59 4.86 -12.35
N LEU A 389 23.30 4.27 -11.39
CA LEU A 389 23.93 5.02 -10.30
C LEU A 389 25.08 5.88 -10.83
N ASN A 390 24.96 7.20 -10.65
CA ASN A 390 25.89 8.21 -11.10
C ASN A 390 26.59 8.97 -9.97
N ASN A 391 26.16 8.74 -8.73
CA ASN A 391 26.64 9.44 -7.53
C ASN A 391 27.91 8.82 -6.89
N PHE A 392 28.43 7.72 -7.42
CA PHE A 392 29.63 7.09 -6.88
C PHE A 392 30.92 7.69 -7.44
N SER A 393 31.91 7.84 -6.56
CA SER A 393 33.31 7.98 -6.93
C SER A 393 33.84 6.69 -7.55
N GLN A 394 34.95 6.78 -8.28
CA GLN A 394 35.62 5.62 -8.86
C GLN A 394 36.06 4.60 -7.79
N GLU A 395 36.45 5.06 -6.60
CA GLU A 395 36.88 4.23 -5.48
C GLU A 395 35.75 3.34 -4.95
N ASN A 396 34.56 3.89 -4.77
CA ASN A 396 33.40 3.13 -4.29
C ASN A 396 32.71 2.33 -5.40
N SER A 397 32.76 2.84 -6.63
CA SER A 397 32.09 2.19 -7.76
C SER A 397 32.80 0.91 -8.21
N THR A 398 34.15 0.93 -8.24
CA THR A 398 34.94 -0.19 -8.78
C THR A 398 34.72 -1.52 -8.03
N PRO A 399 34.72 -1.56 -6.68
CA PRO A 399 34.46 -2.76 -5.91
C PRO A 399 33.06 -3.34 -6.16
N LEU A 400 32.01 -2.51 -6.16
CA LEU A 400 30.62 -2.96 -6.37
C LEU A 400 30.44 -3.57 -7.76
N ARG A 401 30.97 -2.92 -8.80
CA ARG A 401 30.92 -3.41 -10.18
C ARG A 401 31.70 -4.72 -10.34
N SER A 402 32.88 -4.81 -9.71
CA SER A 402 33.71 -6.02 -9.76
C SER A 402 33.05 -7.18 -9.01
N LYS A 403 32.42 -6.93 -7.85
CA LYS A 403 31.62 -7.91 -7.10
C LYS A 403 30.44 -8.40 -7.94
N CYS A 404 29.68 -7.50 -8.57
CA CYS A 404 28.57 -7.87 -9.45
C CYS A 404 29.02 -8.79 -10.60
N ALA A 405 30.14 -8.48 -11.25
CA ALA A 405 30.71 -9.31 -12.32
C ALA A 405 31.18 -10.68 -11.80
N LEU A 406 31.74 -10.74 -10.58
CA LEU A 406 32.13 -11.98 -9.95
C LEU A 406 30.91 -12.88 -9.67
N LEU A 407 29.84 -12.31 -9.10
CA LEU A 407 28.59 -13.02 -8.84
C LEU A 407 27.93 -13.52 -10.13
N ALA A 408 27.87 -12.70 -11.17
CA ALA A 408 27.40 -13.12 -12.50
C ALA A 408 28.18 -14.33 -13.02
N SER A 409 29.48 -14.37 -12.74
CA SER A 409 30.36 -15.46 -13.12
C SER A 409 30.35 -16.67 -12.18
N ALA A 410 29.67 -16.58 -11.04
CA ALA A 410 29.54 -17.67 -10.07
C ALA A 410 28.18 -18.40 -10.19
N LEU A 411 27.28 -17.93 -11.07
CA LEU A 411 26.00 -18.59 -11.33
C LEU A 411 26.19 -20.05 -11.78
N LEU A 412 25.37 -20.94 -11.22
CA LEU A 412 25.44 -22.38 -11.47
C LEU A 412 24.95 -22.77 -12.87
N ARG A 413 23.85 -22.14 -13.33
CA ARG A 413 23.26 -22.44 -14.64
C ARG A 413 24.05 -21.72 -15.73
N LYS A 414 24.73 -22.47 -16.59
CA LYS A 414 25.58 -21.95 -17.68
C LYS A 414 24.89 -20.94 -18.61
N PRO A 415 23.63 -21.15 -19.06
CA PRO A 415 22.96 -20.16 -19.90
C PRO A 415 22.73 -18.83 -19.18
N ASP A 416 22.29 -18.89 -17.92
CA ASP A 416 22.05 -17.72 -17.08
C ASP A 416 23.38 -17.01 -16.74
N GLN A 417 24.44 -17.78 -16.46
CA GLN A 417 25.80 -17.29 -16.26
C GLN A 417 26.31 -16.53 -17.50
N CYS A 418 26.12 -17.07 -18.71
CA CYS A 418 26.51 -16.43 -19.96
C CYS A 418 25.74 -15.10 -20.16
N ARG A 419 24.42 -15.12 -20.00
CA ARG A 419 23.57 -13.92 -20.15
C ARG A 419 23.86 -12.87 -19.09
N ALA A 420 24.14 -13.27 -17.85
CA ALA A 420 24.53 -12.35 -16.79
C ALA A 420 25.88 -11.68 -17.10
N LEU A 421 26.86 -12.44 -17.61
CA LEU A 421 28.15 -11.91 -18.05
C LEU A 421 28.02 -10.91 -19.22
N ILE A 422 27.10 -11.18 -20.16
CA ILE A 422 26.75 -10.22 -21.22
C ILE A 422 26.16 -8.96 -20.60
N LEU A 423 25.19 -9.09 -19.69
CA LEU A 423 24.51 -7.95 -19.09
C LEU A 423 25.46 -7.04 -18.30
N VAL A 424 26.34 -7.59 -17.47
CA VAL A 424 27.29 -6.79 -16.66
C VAL A 424 28.30 -6.02 -17.52
N THR A 425 28.45 -6.35 -18.81
CA THR A 425 29.31 -5.54 -19.69
C THR A 425 28.80 -4.11 -19.85
N HIS A 426 27.49 -3.90 -19.86
CA HIS A 426 26.89 -2.57 -19.99
C HIS A 426 27.30 -1.65 -18.85
N MET A 427 27.38 -2.19 -17.63
CA MET A 427 27.84 -1.47 -16.45
C MET A 427 29.28 -0.96 -16.57
N PHE A 428 30.15 -1.60 -17.37
CA PHE A 428 31.51 -1.11 -17.64
C PHE A 428 31.60 -0.16 -18.84
N TRP A 429 30.51 -0.02 -19.60
CA TRP A 429 30.48 0.77 -20.82
C TRP A 429 29.66 2.05 -20.69
N SER A 430 28.36 1.94 -20.38
CA SER A 430 27.40 3.05 -20.39
C SER A 430 27.28 3.78 -19.05
N SER A 431 27.74 3.18 -17.96
CA SER A 431 27.66 3.81 -16.64
C SER A 431 28.57 5.04 -16.54
N THR A 432 28.30 5.90 -15.57
CA THR A 432 29.09 7.10 -15.25
C THR A 432 29.60 7.02 -13.80
N THR A 433 30.58 7.85 -13.47
CA THR A 433 31.02 8.14 -12.10
C THR A 433 31.06 9.65 -11.90
N LYS A 434 31.28 10.10 -10.66
CA LYS A 434 31.41 11.53 -10.33
C LYS A 434 32.51 12.20 -11.15
N GLU A 435 33.65 11.54 -11.32
CA GLU A 435 34.83 12.06 -12.02
C GLU A 435 34.61 12.18 -13.54
N LEU A 436 33.67 11.43 -14.09
CA LEU A 436 33.37 11.43 -15.52
C LEU A 436 32.34 12.51 -15.91
N GLU A 437 31.75 13.21 -14.93
CA GLU A 437 30.82 14.33 -15.15
C GLU A 437 29.70 14.00 -16.16
N GLY A 438 29.13 12.79 -16.05
CA GLY A 438 28.06 12.32 -16.93
C GLY A 438 28.51 11.68 -18.23
N LYS A 439 29.83 11.58 -18.48
CA LYS A 439 30.37 10.82 -19.61
C LYS A 439 30.39 9.32 -19.28
N PRO A 440 30.16 8.45 -20.29
CA PRO A 440 30.25 7.00 -20.10
C PRO A 440 31.69 6.57 -19.85
N MET A 441 31.87 5.56 -18.98
CA MET A 441 33.19 5.00 -18.63
C MET A 441 33.96 4.47 -19.84
N ARG A 442 33.26 3.77 -20.75
CA ARG A 442 33.86 3.09 -21.91
C ARG A 442 35.10 2.23 -21.57
N ASP A 443 35.03 1.43 -20.50
CA ASP A 443 36.11 0.50 -20.14
C ASP A 443 36.10 -0.73 -21.07
N GLY A 444 36.66 -0.54 -22.27
CA GLY A 444 36.68 -1.56 -23.32
C GLY A 444 37.43 -2.82 -22.93
N LYS A 445 38.43 -2.71 -22.05
CA LYS A 445 39.22 -3.84 -21.57
C LYS A 445 38.36 -4.77 -20.71
N LYS A 446 37.66 -4.24 -19.70
CA LYS A 446 36.76 -5.05 -18.86
C LYS A 446 35.61 -5.65 -19.66
N VAL A 447 35.03 -4.87 -20.59
CA VAL A 447 34.01 -5.39 -21.52
C VAL A 447 34.53 -6.60 -22.28
N SER A 448 35.73 -6.51 -22.88
CA SER A 448 36.32 -7.63 -23.62
C SER A 448 36.62 -8.84 -22.73
N GLU A 449 37.07 -8.64 -21.49
CA GLU A 449 37.31 -9.73 -20.52
C GLU A 449 36.02 -10.47 -20.17
N CYS A 450 34.93 -9.75 -19.88
CA CYS A 450 33.62 -10.33 -19.61
C CYS A 450 33.05 -11.08 -20.82
N LEU A 451 33.13 -10.50 -22.03
CA LEU A 451 32.66 -11.16 -23.25
C LEU A 451 33.44 -12.43 -23.55
N ARG A 452 34.77 -12.42 -23.39
CA ARG A 452 35.59 -13.63 -23.58
C ARG A 452 35.22 -14.72 -22.59
N LYS A 453 34.94 -14.35 -21.33
CA LYS A 453 34.44 -15.29 -20.31
C LYS A 453 33.06 -15.83 -20.69
N ALA A 454 32.16 -15.01 -21.21
CA ALA A 454 30.83 -15.43 -21.68
C ALA A 454 30.93 -16.41 -22.86
N VAL A 455 31.80 -16.17 -23.85
CA VAL A 455 32.06 -17.10 -24.96
C VAL A 455 32.56 -18.46 -24.45
N LYS A 456 33.45 -18.46 -23.46
CA LYS A 456 33.93 -19.69 -22.82
C LYS A 456 32.78 -20.44 -22.14
N VAL A 457 31.97 -19.76 -21.33
CA VAL A 457 30.82 -20.33 -20.64
C VAL A 457 29.79 -20.88 -21.63
N ALA A 458 29.46 -20.15 -22.70
CA ALA A 458 28.59 -20.63 -23.75
C ALA A 458 29.15 -21.90 -24.41
N SER A 459 30.47 -21.98 -24.59
CA SER A 459 31.13 -23.16 -25.15
C SER A 459 31.17 -24.38 -24.22
N GLU A 460 30.94 -24.18 -22.92
CA GLU A 460 30.83 -25.26 -21.92
C GLU A 460 29.39 -25.81 -21.81
N CYS A 461 28.42 -25.21 -22.51
CA CYS A 461 27.06 -25.75 -22.59
C CYS A 461 27.06 -27.06 -23.39
N ILE A 462 26.42 -28.09 -22.83
CA ILE A 462 26.33 -29.44 -23.44
C ILE A 462 25.29 -29.44 -24.58
N ASP A 463 24.20 -28.71 -24.40
CA ASP A 463 23.13 -28.60 -25.37
C ASP A 463 23.55 -27.67 -26.53
N PHE A 464 23.66 -28.24 -27.74
CA PHE A 464 24.09 -27.52 -28.94
C PHE A 464 23.10 -26.43 -29.38
N GLY A 465 21.80 -26.59 -29.12
CA GLY A 465 20.77 -25.62 -29.48
C GLY A 465 20.87 -24.38 -28.59
N VAL A 466 20.97 -24.61 -27.28
CA VAL A 466 21.22 -23.54 -26.29
C VAL A 466 22.57 -22.87 -26.55
N GLN A 467 23.62 -23.65 -26.82
CA GLN A 467 24.94 -23.12 -27.16
C GLN A 467 24.88 -22.21 -28.39
N ALA A 468 24.24 -22.65 -29.48
CA ALA A 468 24.09 -21.85 -30.69
C ALA A 468 23.32 -20.55 -30.42
N GLN A 469 22.22 -20.62 -29.67
CA GLN A 469 21.45 -19.42 -29.28
C GLN A 469 22.30 -18.41 -28.49
N LEU A 470 23.07 -18.87 -27.50
CA LEU A 470 23.95 -18.00 -26.71
C LEU A 470 25.07 -17.37 -27.55
N LEU A 471 25.65 -18.12 -28.49
CA LEU A 471 26.66 -17.55 -29.39
C LEU A 471 26.06 -16.52 -30.35
N ILE A 472 24.82 -16.69 -30.81
CA ILE A 472 24.11 -15.67 -31.61
C ILE A 472 23.86 -14.40 -30.77
N GLU A 473 23.43 -14.54 -29.51
CA GLU A 473 23.31 -13.42 -28.57
C GLU A 473 24.66 -12.70 -28.37
N LEU A 474 25.76 -13.46 -28.25
CA LEU A 474 27.11 -12.91 -28.17
C LEU A 474 27.54 -12.18 -29.45
N ILE A 475 27.28 -12.72 -30.64
CA ILE A 475 27.55 -12.04 -31.91
C ILE A 475 26.87 -10.67 -31.95
N ASN A 476 25.61 -10.60 -31.52
CA ASN A 476 24.87 -9.35 -31.43
C ASN A 476 25.49 -8.36 -30.44
N CYS A 477 25.97 -8.85 -29.30
CA CYS A 477 26.65 -8.05 -28.28
C CYS A 477 28.03 -7.55 -28.75
N TYR A 478 28.84 -8.41 -29.36
CA TYR A 478 30.13 -8.02 -29.97
C TYR A 478 29.92 -6.98 -31.07
N SER A 479 28.91 -7.15 -31.94
CA SER A 479 28.56 -6.14 -32.95
C SER A 479 28.18 -4.80 -32.32
N PHE A 480 27.39 -4.80 -31.24
CA PHE A 480 27.04 -3.57 -30.53
C PHE A 480 28.27 -2.82 -30.02
N TYR A 481 29.19 -3.50 -29.33
CA TYR A 481 30.40 -2.83 -28.82
C TYR A 481 31.39 -2.46 -29.93
N PHE A 482 31.44 -3.24 -31.00
CA PHE A 482 32.17 -2.87 -32.20
C PHE A 482 31.63 -1.55 -32.74
N ASP A 483 30.33 -1.43 -32.97
CA ASP A 483 29.70 -0.19 -33.48
C ASP A 483 29.98 1.03 -32.60
N GLN A 484 30.07 0.84 -31.28
CA GLN A 484 30.35 1.89 -30.32
C GLN A 484 31.84 2.29 -30.26
N GLY A 485 32.70 1.70 -31.10
CA GLY A 485 34.11 2.03 -31.21
C GLY A 485 35.00 1.42 -30.13
N ASN A 486 34.63 0.26 -29.56
CA ASN A 486 35.48 -0.44 -28.60
C ASN A 486 36.73 -1.06 -29.28
N GLU A 487 37.91 -0.50 -29.02
CA GLU A 487 39.19 -0.94 -29.61
C GLU A 487 39.56 -2.41 -29.32
N PHE A 488 39.08 -2.96 -28.20
CA PHE A 488 39.36 -4.34 -27.81
C PHE A 488 38.45 -5.35 -28.52
N VAL A 489 37.36 -4.88 -29.13
CA VAL A 489 36.45 -5.71 -29.92
C VAL A 489 36.82 -5.57 -31.39
N LYS A 490 37.18 -6.69 -32.03
CA LYS A 490 37.58 -6.76 -33.43
C LYS A 490 36.61 -7.62 -34.23
N ILE A 491 36.54 -7.36 -35.54
CA ILE A 491 35.75 -8.15 -36.50
C ILE A 491 36.17 -9.61 -36.49
N THR A 492 37.46 -9.90 -36.23
CA THR A 492 37.97 -11.28 -36.11
C THR A 492 37.19 -12.09 -35.07
N HIS A 493 36.85 -11.50 -33.92
CA HIS A 493 36.04 -12.18 -32.90
C HIS A 493 34.63 -12.47 -33.41
N ILE A 494 34.02 -11.56 -34.17
CA ILE A 494 32.68 -11.75 -34.75
C ILE A 494 32.73 -12.87 -35.80
N ASN A 495 33.74 -12.88 -36.67
CA ASN A 495 33.94 -13.92 -37.68
C ASN A 495 34.12 -15.31 -37.06
N GLU A 496 34.93 -15.43 -36.01
CA GLU A 496 35.14 -16.68 -35.28
C GLU A 496 33.83 -17.24 -34.72
N LEU A 497 33.00 -16.38 -34.12
CA LEU A 497 31.70 -16.78 -33.57
C LEU A 497 30.71 -17.17 -34.67
N ILE A 498 30.64 -16.43 -35.77
CA ILE A 498 29.80 -16.77 -36.92
C ILE A 498 30.20 -18.12 -37.51
N ALA A 499 31.50 -18.35 -37.70
CA ALA A 499 32.01 -19.61 -38.21
C ALA A 499 31.63 -20.77 -37.28
N LYS A 500 31.79 -20.61 -35.97
CA LYS A 500 31.41 -21.62 -34.98
C LYS A 500 29.92 -21.96 -35.03
N VAL A 501 29.04 -20.96 -35.10
CA VAL A 501 27.58 -21.20 -35.19
C VAL A 501 27.22 -21.91 -36.50
N LYS A 502 27.71 -21.43 -37.64
CA LYS A 502 27.33 -21.95 -38.96
C LYS A 502 27.94 -23.31 -39.29
N GLN A 503 29.23 -23.46 -39.03
CA GLN A 503 30.01 -24.61 -39.52
C GLN A 503 30.05 -25.75 -38.51
N GLU A 504 29.99 -25.45 -37.21
CA GLU A 504 30.08 -26.46 -36.16
C GLU A 504 28.72 -26.80 -35.55
N LEU A 505 27.93 -25.81 -35.12
CA LEU A 505 26.74 -26.06 -34.29
C LEU A 505 25.47 -26.38 -35.09
N LEU A 506 25.10 -25.55 -36.08
CA LEU A 506 23.88 -25.78 -36.87
C LEU A 506 23.81 -27.17 -37.54
N PRO A 507 24.92 -27.75 -38.06
CA PRO A 507 24.91 -29.09 -38.62
C PRO A 507 24.65 -30.20 -37.59
N GLN A 508 24.99 -29.96 -36.32
CA GLN A 508 24.83 -30.93 -35.23
C GLN A 508 23.39 -30.97 -34.67
N LEU A 509 22.56 -29.99 -35.00
CA LEU A 509 21.16 -29.95 -34.59
C LEU A 509 20.31 -30.88 -35.45
N GLU A 510 19.46 -31.67 -34.78
CA GLU A 510 18.43 -32.49 -35.42
C GLU A 510 17.38 -31.61 -36.12
N ALA A 511 16.80 -32.12 -37.21
CA ALA A 511 15.76 -31.39 -37.93
C ALA A 511 14.49 -31.29 -37.07
N GLY A 512 14.03 -30.06 -36.81
CA GLY A 512 12.87 -29.77 -35.99
C GLY A 512 12.72 -28.28 -35.69
N ASP A 513 11.68 -27.92 -34.94
CA ASP A 513 11.31 -26.54 -34.66
C ASP A 513 12.44 -25.72 -33.99
N GLU A 514 13.24 -26.38 -33.14
CA GLU A 514 14.37 -25.75 -32.46
C GLU A 514 15.46 -25.32 -33.46
N LYS A 515 15.87 -26.23 -34.35
CA LYS A 515 16.85 -25.95 -35.39
C LYS A 515 16.37 -24.84 -36.31
N ASP A 516 15.12 -24.91 -36.76
CA ASP A 516 14.54 -23.89 -37.64
C ASP A 516 14.51 -22.51 -36.96
N SER A 517 14.23 -22.47 -35.66
CA SER A 517 14.24 -21.24 -34.86
C SER A 517 15.65 -20.64 -34.75
N VAL A 518 16.64 -21.47 -34.39
CA VAL A 518 18.05 -21.04 -34.27
C VAL A 518 18.61 -20.61 -35.62
N GLU A 519 18.31 -21.34 -36.70
CA GLU A 519 18.74 -21.01 -38.07
C GLU A 519 18.11 -19.71 -38.58
N ARG A 520 16.81 -19.49 -38.32
CA ARG A 520 16.15 -18.21 -38.60
C ARG A 520 16.82 -17.05 -37.85
N HIS A 521 17.13 -17.22 -36.56
CA HIS A 521 17.76 -16.18 -35.76
C HIS A 521 19.21 -15.90 -36.22
N ALA A 522 19.98 -16.93 -36.53
CA ALA A 522 21.32 -16.81 -37.07
C ALA A 522 21.30 -16.07 -38.42
N THR A 523 20.39 -16.44 -39.31
CA THR A 523 20.23 -15.84 -40.64
C THR A 523 19.89 -14.35 -40.52
N ALA A 524 18.89 -13.99 -39.70
CA ALA A 524 18.52 -12.59 -39.47
C ALA A 524 19.68 -11.75 -38.88
N THR A 525 20.41 -12.31 -37.91
CA THR A 525 21.59 -11.66 -37.31
C THR A 525 22.66 -11.38 -38.37
N ILE A 526 22.90 -12.34 -39.24
CA ILE A 526 23.90 -12.26 -40.29
C ILE A 526 23.50 -11.30 -41.41
N GLU A 527 22.24 -11.31 -41.82
CA GLU A 527 21.70 -10.34 -42.78
C GLU A 527 21.83 -8.91 -42.26
N ARG A 528 21.58 -8.69 -40.95
CA ARG A 528 21.81 -7.40 -40.31
C ARG A 528 23.28 -6.97 -40.40
N LEU A 529 24.22 -7.89 -40.18
CA LEU A 529 25.65 -7.59 -40.29
C LEU A 529 26.08 -7.36 -41.75
N ARG A 530 25.53 -8.11 -42.72
CA ARG A 530 25.71 -7.85 -44.16
C ARG A 530 25.25 -6.45 -44.53
N PHE A 531 24.06 -6.06 -44.08
CA PHE A 531 23.51 -4.74 -44.34
C PHE A 531 24.43 -3.62 -43.82
N LYS A 532 25.01 -3.78 -42.62
CA LYS A 532 25.99 -2.83 -42.05
C LYS A 532 27.29 -2.77 -42.84
N ARG A 533 27.78 -3.91 -43.35
CA ARG A 533 28.97 -3.95 -44.22
C ARG A 533 28.72 -3.20 -45.54
N ASP A 534 27.56 -3.43 -46.14
CA ASP A 534 27.22 -2.88 -47.45
C ASP A 534 26.78 -1.41 -47.36
N ASN A 535 26.31 -0.95 -46.19
CA ASN A 535 25.90 0.43 -45.90
C ASN A 535 26.67 1.03 -44.70
N PRO A 536 27.96 1.37 -44.87
CA PRO A 536 28.76 1.94 -43.78
C PRO A 536 28.23 3.31 -43.37
N GLN A 537 28.00 3.51 -42.07
CA GLN A 537 27.69 4.83 -41.51
C GLN A 537 28.97 5.62 -41.27
N THR A 538 28.93 6.93 -41.48
CA THR A 538 30.10 7.83 -41.50
C THR A 538 30.90 7.83 -40.19
N ASP A 539 30.23 7.56 -39.07
CA ASP A 539 30.81 7.55 -37.72
C ASP A 539 30.98 6.13 -37.12
N SER A 540 30.77 5.07 -37.91
CA SER A 540 30.84 3.67 -37.45
C SER A 540 32.09 2.94 -37.96
N PRO A 541 32.65 2.00 -37.19
CA PRO A 541 33.80 1.22 -37.66
C PRO A 541 33.45 0.33 -38.85
N SER A 542 34.39 0.20 -39.78
CA SER A 542 34.22 -0.54 -41.03
C SER A 542 33.99 -2.03 -40.78
N TYR A 543 33.01 -2.62 -41.47
CA TYR A 543 32.73 -4.06 -41.46
C TYR A 543 33.34 -4.80 -42.67
N GLN A 544 34.25 -4.18 -43.42
CA GLN A 544 34.77 -4.75 -44.68
C GLN A 544 35.44 -6.13 -44.52
N ASP A 545 36.06 -6.41 -43.37
CA ASP A 545 36.71 -7.69 -43.08
C ASP A 545 35.74 -8.77 -42.54
N LEU A 546 34.43 -8.53 -42.59
CA LEU A 546 33.41 -9.47 -42.11
C LEU A 546 33.26 -10.65 -43.10
N ILE A 547 33.48 -11.86 -42.59
CA ILE A 547 33.42 -13.13 -43.33
C ILE A 547 32.13 -13.86 -42.93
N ILE A 548 31.27 -14.18 -43.91
CA ILE A 548 29.88 -14.59 -43.67
C ILE A 548 29.50 -15.87 -44.38
#